data_AF-A0A2E4N6M9-F1
#
_entry.id   AF-A0A2E4N6M9-F1
#
_cell.length_a   1.000
_cell.length_b   1.000
_cell.length_c   1.000
_cell.angle_alpha   90.00
_cell.angle_beta   90.00
_cell.angle_gamma   90.00
#
_symmetry.space_group_name_H-M   'P 1'
#
loop_
_entity.id
_entity.type
_entity.pdbx_description
1 polymer ?
#
loop_
_entity_poly.entity_id
_entity_poly.type
_entity_poly.pdbx_seq_one_letter_code
_entity_poly.pdbx_strand_id
1 'polypeptide(L)'
;MKRNSLIILCTSIIVFSQTIVAELSHNIQFRGGLQNARIQFEQKKTGRIAFIGGSITQMNGYRPMVSQWLKKRFPETKFEFINAGISSTCSHTGAFRLNDHILSKGQIDLLFIEFAVNDDQDARHSRQNCILGMEGIIRQTKMKQPECDLVVTHFVNPNMLKQIQSGKTPQSIEAHEKVLKHYNISSIFLAREVADQIKAGSLTWTKYGGTHPKPAGNTIAKELIADLLNHTWTKPLPNKAKKNIRPIPKNPIHSASFFNGRFLSPDLTEYGNAWKWHVPNWKTIPGGFRNTFAGMKLLCSDQSNNEVTFEFVGRAIGAFVLAGPDAGIVEVSIDNQPFKSIDLYHNYSRGLHYPRTVMFATNLAHKSHSVRLRLAKPKDTNSKRRAARILQFTVN
;
A
#
# COMPACT_ATOMS: atom_id res chain seq x y z
N MET A 1 -78.99 41.89 -13.61
CA MET A 1 -78.47 41.68 -12.24
C MET A 1 -77.82 40.29 -12.18
N LYS A 2 -76.60 40.19 -11.64
CA LYS A 2 -75.76 38.98 -11.43
C LYS A 2 -75.02 38.41 -12.65
N ARG A 3 -73.72 38.76 -12.72
CA ARG A 3 -72.68 38.08 -13.49
C ARG A 3 -71.75 37.44 -12.45
N ASN A 4 -71.75 36.11 -12.35
CA ASN A 4 -70.88 35.38 -11.42
C ASN A 4 -69.50 35.22 -12.06
N SER A 5 -68.48 35.85 -11.48
CA SER A 5 -67.08 35.62 -11.84
C SER A 5 -66.50 34.54 -10.93
N LEU A 6 -66.14 33.40 -11.53
CA LEU A 6 -65.43 32.31 -10.89
C LEU A 6 -63.93 32.63 -10.90
N ILE A 7 -63.37 32.94 -9.73
CA ILE A 7 -61.91 33.11 -9.57
C ILE A 7 -61.33 31.74 -9.24
N ILE A 8 -60.58 31.16 -10.18
CA ILE A 8 -59.79 29.94 -9.97
C ILE A 8 -58.45 30.37 -9.37
N LEU A 9 -58.26 30.08 -8.08
CA LEU A 9 -56.99 30.31 -7.38
C LEU A 9 -56.09 29.07 -7.59
N CYS A 10 -55.12 29.17 -8.50
CA CYS A 10 -54.09 28.16 -8.66
C CYS A 10 -53.04 28.30 -7.55
N THR A 11 -53.15 27.50 -6.49
CA THR A 11 -52.11 27.33 -5.48
C THR A 11 -50.97 26.46 -6.02
N SER A 12 -49.85 27.10 -6.37
CA SER A 12 -48.60 26.44 -6.73
C SER A 12 -47.95 25.85 -5.47
N ILE A 13 -47.99 24.53 -5.30
CA ILE A 13 -47.24 23.83 -4.25
C ILE A 13 -45.78 23.75 -4.69
N ILE A 14 -44.92 24.60 -4.14
CA ILE A 14 -43.47 24.50 -4.30
C ILE A 14 -42.97 23.42 -3.33
N VAL A 15 -42.76 22.21 -3.83
CA VAL A 15 -42.12 21.13 -3.06
C VAL A 15 -40.62 21.40 -3.02
N PHE A 16 -40.13 21.94 -1.91
CA PHE A 16 -38.70 21.93 -1.60
C PHE A 16 -38.27 20.50 -1.26
N SER A 17 -37.75 19.78 -2.25
CA SER A 17 -36.98 18.56 -2.00
C SER A 17 -35.67 18.95 -1.33
N GLN A 18 -35.67 18.95 0.01
CA GLN A 18 -34.42 18.95 0.76
C GLN A 18 -33.76 17.60 0.51
N THR A 19 -32.77 17.59 -0.38
CA THR A 19 -31.85 16.46 -0.49
C THR A 19 -31.05 16.42 0.81
N ILE A 20 -31.49 15.59 1.76
CA ILE A 20 -30.70 15.26 2.95
C ILE A 20 -29.45 14.57 2.42
N VAL A 21 -28.34 15.30 2.39
CA VAL A 21 -27.03 14.67 2.18
C VAL A 21 -26.80 13.81 3.42
N ALA A 22 -26.87 12.49 3.25
CA ALA A 22 -26.56 11.56 4.33
C ALA A 22 -25.20 11.94 4.94
N GLU A 23 -25.18 12.11 6.25
CA GLU A 23 -23.95 12.40 6.98
C GLU A 23 -22.96 11.27 6.72
N LEU A 24 -21.70 11.61 6.41
CA LEU A 24 -20.66 10.61 6.22
C LEU A 24 -20.50 9.81 7.52
N SER A 25 -20.38 8.49 7.41
CA SER A 25 -20.03 7.65 8.56
C SER A 25 -18.78 8.22 9.24
N HIS A 26 -18.77 8.21 10.58
CA HIS A 26 -17.58 8.60 11.36
C HIS A 26 -16.33 7.73 11.04
N ASN A 27 -16.53 6.59 10.36
CA ASN A 27 -15.49 5.73 9.83
C ASN A 27 -14.90 6.21 8.49
N ILE A 28 -15.36 7.35 7.97
CA ILE A 28 -14.82 8.02 6.79
C ILE A 28 -14.17 9.33 7.24
N GLN A 29 -12.86 9.45 7.02
CA GLN A 29 -12.11 10.67 7.33
C GLN A 29 -11.86 11.44 6.04
N PHE A 30 -12.79 12.32 5.69
CA PHE A 30 -12.65 13.20 4.54
C PHE A 30 -11.69 14.36 4.86
N ARG A 31 -10.65 14.55 4.04
CA ARG A 31 -9.64 15.62 4.19
C ARG A 31 -9.53 16.50 2.95
N GLY A 32 -10.55 16.47 2.10
CA GLY A 32 -10.53 17.07 0.78
C GLY A 32 -9.83 16.18 -0.27
N GLY A 33 -9.68 16.73 -1.47
CA GLY A 33 -9.13 16.05 -2.64
C GLY A 33 -10.23 15.43 -3.51
N LEU A 34 -9.84 14.46 -4.34
CA LEU A 34 -10.72 13.54 -5.10
C LEU A 34 -11.45 14.17 -6.30
N GLN A 35 -11.34 15.47 -6.54
CA GLN A 35 -11.95 16.13 -7.71
C GLN A 35 -11.14 15.94 -8.99
N ASN A 36 -9.82 15.76 -8.93
CA ASN A 36 -9.00 15.65 -10.14
C ASN A 36 -9.34 14.37 -10.91
N ALA A 37 -9.54 13.27 -10.18
CA ALA A 37 -10.03 12.01 -10.72
C ALA A 37 -11.37 12.19 -11.43
N ARG A 38 -12.35 12.82 -10.76
CA ARG A 38 -13.67 13.09 -11.36
C ARG A 38 -13.58 13.97 -12.60
N ILE A 39 -12.77 15.03 -12.57
CA ILE A 39 -12.56 15.91 -13.72
C ILE A 39 -12.03 15.12 -14.90
N GLN A 40 -11.07 14.20 -14.68
CA GLN A 40 -10.59 13.31 -15.73
C GLN A 40 -11.73 12.44 -16.28
N PHE A 41 -12.50 11.78 -15.41
CA PHE A 41 -13.55 10.86 -15.85
C PHE A 41 -14.65 11.58 -16.63
N GLU A 42 -15.17 12.69 -16.12
CA GLU A 42 -16.29 13.38 -16.75
C GLU A 42 -15.90 14.21 -17.98
N GLN A 43 -14.73 14.86 -18.00
CA GLN A 43 -14.34 15.74 -19.10
C GLN A 43 -13.49 15.06 -20.17
N LYS A 44 -12.58 14.15 -19.77
CA LYS A 44 -11.69 13.44 -20.70
C LYS A 44 -12.16 12.03 -21.04
N LYS A 45 -13.17 11.52 -20.33
CA LYS A 45 -13.77 10.20 -20.56
C LYS A 45 -12.72 9.07 -20.55
N THR A 46 -11.65 9.26 -19.79
CA THR A 46 -10.62 8.24 -19.51
C THR A 46 -10.34 8.21 -18.02
N GLY A 47 -9.75 7.12 -17.52
CA GLY A 47 -9.29 7.09 -16.13
C GLY A 47 -8.34 5.93 -15.88
N ARG A 48 -7.13 6.21 -15.40
CA ARG A 48 -6.19 5.19 -14.96
C ARG A 48 -6.19 5.12 -13.44
N ILE A 49 -6.69 4.00 -12.93
CA ILE A 49 -6.88 3.76 -11.49
C ILE A 49 -5.92 2.67 -11.04
N ALA A 50 -5.20 2.95 -9.97
CA ALA A 50 -4.24 2.01 -9.42
C ALA A 50 -4.64 1.57 -8.00
N PHE A 51 -4.28 0.34 -7.66
CA PHE A 51 -4.41 -0.20 -6.32
C PHE A 51 -3.06 -0.79 -5.90
N ILE A 52 -2.48 -0.31 -4.81
CA ILE A 52 -1.20 -0.79 -4.29
C ILE A 52 -1.36 -1.28 -2.86
N GLY A 53 -0.87 -2.51 -2.62
CA GLY A 53 -1.18 -3.19 -1.37
C GLY A 53 -0.55 -4.55 -1.16
N GLY A 54 -1.04 -5.21 -0.12
CA GLY A 54 -0.77 -6.59 0.23
C GLY A 54 -1.66 -7.59 -0.49
N SER A 55 -1.93 -8.72 0.18
CA SER A 55 -2.78 -9.80 -0.35
C SER A 55 -4.25 -9.40 -0.53
N ILE A 56 -4.74 -8.45 0.28
CA ILE A 56 -6.12 -7.95 0.24
C ILE A 56 -6.36 -7.17 -1.06
N THR A 57 -5.39 -6.37 -1.51
CA THR A 57 -5.43 -5.75 -2.84
C THR A 57 -5.19 -6.74 -3.98
N GLN A 58 -4.31 -7.73 -3.77
CA GLN A 58 -3.99 -8.71 -4.82
C GLN A 58 -5.22 -9.53 -5.23
N MET A 59 -6.04 -9.96 -4.26
CA MET A 59 -7.18 -10.83 -4.49
C MET A 59 -8.31 -10.18 -5.31
N ASN A 60 -9.23 -11.01 -5.79
CA ASN A 60 -10.50 -10.57 -6.37
C ASN A 60 -11.51 -10.26 -5.26
N GLY A 61 -11.31 -9.13 -4.59
CA GLY A 61 -12.12 -8.65 -3.47
C GLY A 61 -12.64 -7.23 -3.68
N TYR A 62 -12.34 -6.33 -2.75
CA TYR A 62 -12.82 -4.94 -2.79
C TYR A 62 -12.39 -4.21 -4.07
N ARG A 63 -11.16 -4.46 -4.57
CA ARG A 63 -10.60 -3.83 -5.78
C ARG A 63 -11.53 -3.98 -6.99
N PRO A 64 -11.84 -5.19 -7.51
CA PRO A 64 -12.75 -5.33 -8.64
C PRO A 64 -14.17 -4.81 -8.35
N MET A 65 -14.65 -4.87 -7.10
CA MET A 65 -15.95 -4.28 -6.74
C MET A 65 -15.95 -2.76 -6.88
N VAL A 66 -14.90 -2.08 -6.42
CA VAL A 66 -14.70 -0.62 -6.61
C VAL A 66 -14.55 -0.29 -8.10
N SER A 67 -13.78 -1.09 -8.85
CA SER A 67 -13.65 -0.92 -10.30
C SER A 67 -14.99 -1.01 -11.04
N GLN A 68 -15.83 -1.99 -10.69
CA GLN A 68 -17.16 -2.14 -11.26
C GLN A 68 -18.08 -0.99 -10.88
N TRP A 69 -18.01 -0.52 -9.63
CA TRP A 69 -18.76 0.63 -9.18
C TRP A 69 -18.37 1.91 -9.95
N LEU A 70 -17.07 2.16 -10.16
CA LEU A 70 -16.59 3.29 -10.97
C LEU A 70 -17.10 3.22 -12.42
N LYS A 71 -17.01 2.04 -13.05
CA LYS A 71 -17.57 1.81 -14.40
C LYS A 71 -19.07 2.09 -14.46
N LYS A 72 -19.83 1.66 -13.45
CA LYS A 72 -21.28 1.92 -13.37
C LYS A 72 -21.58 3.40 -13.18
N ARG A 73 -20.79 4.11 -12.36
CA ARG A 73 -20.97 5.53 -12.08
C ARG A 73 -20.62 6.41 -13.28
N PHE A 74 -19.60 6.05 -14.05
CA PHE A 74 -19.12 6.80 -15.21
C PHE A 74 -19.10 5.91 -16.47
N PRO A 75 -20.28 5.56 -17.03
CA PRO A 75 -20.40 4.58 -18.11
C PRO A 75 -19.70 5.01 -19.41
N GLU A 76 -19.53 6.31 -19.63
CA GLU A 76 -18.83 6.86 -20.79
C GLU A 76 -17.30 6.90 -20.63
N THR A 77 -16.77 6.57 -19.45
CA THR A 77 -15.33 6.64 -19.18
C THR A 77 -14.63 5.33 -19.52
N LYS A 78 -13.60 5.40 -20.37
CA LYS A 78 -12.69 4.28 -20.63
C LYS A 78 -11.69 4.15 -19.47
N PHE A 79 -11.94 3.16 -18.61
CA PHE A 79 -11.07 2.89 -17.47
C PHE A 79 -9.96 1.87 -17.77
N GLU A 80 -8.77 2.15 -17.24
CA GLU A 80 -7.67 1.20 -17.05
C GLU A 80 -7.48 0.96 -15.54
N PHE A 81 -7.43 -0.31 -15.13
CA PHE A 81 -7.27 -0.68 -13.71
C PHE A 81 -5.96 -1.45 -13.49
N ILE A 82 -5.06 -0.89 -12.69
CA ILE A 82 -3.78 -1.48 -12.35
C ILE A 82 -3.89 -2.18 -10.99
N ASN A 83 -3.67 -3.51 -10.99
CA ASN A 83 -3.49 -4.29 -9.77
C ASN A 83 -2.01 -4.37 -9.41
N ALA A 84 -1.59 -3.60 -8.42
CA ALA A 84 -0.26 -3.67 -7.84
C ALA A 84 -0.31 -4.23 -6.41
N GLY A 85 -1.22 -5.16 -6.12
CA GLY A 85 -1.23 -5.94 -4.88
C GLY A 85 -0.22 -7.08 -4.91
N ILE A 86 0.60 -7.21 -3.87
CA ILE A 86 1.54 -8.33 -3.71
C ILE A 86 1.38 -8.91 -2.31
N SER A 87 0.93 -10.16 -2.23
CA SER A 87 0.75 -10.87 -0.97
C SER A 87 1.97 -10.77 -0.07
N SER A 88 1.71 -10.61 1.23
CA SER A 88 2.72 -10.60 2.29
C SER A 88 3.66 -9.37 2.30
N THR A 89 3.44 -8.37 1.44
CA THR A 89 4.29 -7.18 1.39
C THR A 89 3.73 -6.02 2.22
N CYS A 90 4.63 -5.26 2.86
CA CYS A 90 4.33 -4.12 3.72
C CYS A 90 4.55 -2.77 3.01
N SER A 91 4.29 -1.67 3.71
CA SER A 91 4.44 -0.31 3.21
C SER A 91 5.88 0.03 2.81
N HIS A 92 6.89 -0.60 3.42
CA HIS A 92 8.30 -0.46 2.97
C HIS A 92 8.45 -0.97 1.54
N THR A 93 8.06 -2.22 1.29
CA THR A 93 8.07 -2.80 -0.06
C THR A 93 7.23 -1.96 -1.02
N GLY A 94 6.07 -1.47 -0.56
CA GLY A 94 5.20 -0.56 -1.32
C GLY A 94 5.91 0.72 -1.78
N ALA A 95 6.64 1.39 -0.89
CA ALA A 95 7.40 2.60 -1.21
C ALA A 95 8.50 2.33 -2.23
N PHE A 96 9.29 1.26 -2.06
CA PHE A 96 10.42 0.97 -2.96
C PHE A 96 9.99 0.50 -4.36
N ARG A 97 8.83 -0.16 -4.49
CA ARG A 97 8.30 -0.64 -5.78
C ARG A 97 7.31 0.30 -6.46
N LEU A 98 7.00 1.44 -5.84
CA LEU A 98 5.94 2.33 -6.30
C LEU A 98 6.20 2.81 -7.73
N ASN A 99 7.46 3.14 -8.07
CA ASN A 99 7.83 3.50 -9.41
C ASN A 99 7.52 2.39 -10.42
N ASP A 100 8.04 1.19 -10.18
CA ASP A 100 8.03 0.11 -11.17
C ASP A 100 6.62 -0.45 -11.38
N HIS A 101 5.79 -0.41 -10.34
CA HIS A 101 4.46 -1.00 -10.38
C HIS A 101 3.34 0.02 -10.62
N ILE A 102 3.54 1.30 -10.32
CA ILE A 102 2.53 2.36 -10.47
C ILE A 102 3.03 3.49 -11.38
N LEU A 103 4.07 4.23 -10.97
CA LEU A 103 4.39 5.52 -11.61
C LEU A 103 4.93 5.38 -13.03
N SER A 104 5.65 4.29 -13.32
CA SER A 104 6.14 3.95 -14.66
C SER A 104 5.02 3.53 -15.62
N LYS A 105 3.79 3.32 -15.14
CA LYS A 105 2.64 2.95 -15.97
C LYS A 105 1.94 4.17 -16.59
N GLY A 106 2.49 5.37 -16.38
CA GLY A 106 1.97 6.64 -16.90
C GLY A 106 1.13 7.41 -15.89
N GLN A 107 0.35 8.39 -16.36
CA GLN A 107 -0.46 9.26 -15.48
C GLN A 107 -1.50 8.45 -14.70
N ILE A 108 -1.51 8.58 -13.37
CA ILE A 108 -2.48 7.94 -12.49
C ILE A 108 -3.48 8.98 -11.99
N ASP A 109 -4.78 8.75 -12.18
CA ASP A 109 -5.82 9.69 -11.78
C ASP A 109 -6.27 9.47 -10.33
N LEU A 110 -6.33 8.21 -9.91
CA LEU A 110 -6.73 7.81 -8.57
C LEU A 110 -5.95 6.58 -8.11
N LEU A 111 -5.32 6.66 -6.94
CA LEU A 111 -4.56 5.58 -6.32
C LEU A 111 -5.19 5.18 -4.97
N PHE A 112 -5.57 3.91 -4.87
CA PHE A 112 -6.01 3.28 -3.63
C PHE A 112 -4.83 2.55 -2.97
N ILE A 113 -4.70 2.72 -1.65
CA ILE A 113 -3.57 2.21 -0.85
C ILE A 113 -4.09 1.48 0.39
N GLU A 114 -3.54 0.31 0.70
CA GLU A 114 -3.77 -0.36 1.99
C GLU A 114 -2.51 -1.12 2.46
N PHE A 115 -2.03 -0.84 3.67
CA PHE A 115 -0.89 -1.59 4.22
C PHE A 115 -0.98 -1.83 5.74
N ALA A 116 -2.00 -1.31 6.43
CA ALA A 116 -2.04 -1.32 7.89
C ALA A 116 -1.96 -2.74 8.49
N VAL A 117 -2.65 -3.71 7.87
CA VAL A 117 -2.59 -5.12 8.27
C VAL A 117 -1.21 -5.73 8.01
N ASN A 118 -0.57 -5.41 6.90
CA ASN A 118 0.73 -5.96 6.55
C ASN A 118 1.85 -5.35 7.40
N ASP A 119 1.78 -4.06 7.69
CA ASP A 119 2.71 -3.39 8.60
C ASP A 119 2.60 -3.96 10.03
N ASP A 120 1.39 -4.30 10.49
CA ASP A 120 1.14 -4.91 11.80
C ASP A 120 1.55 -6.40 11.86
N GLN A 121 0.96 -7.22 10.98
CA GLN A 121 1.04 -8.68 11.07
C GLN A 121 2.28 -9.27 10.38
N ASP A 122 2.54 -8.81 9.15
CA ASP A 122 3.55 -9.40 8.26
C ASP A 122 4.94 -8.84 8.56
N ALA A 123 5.08 -7.51 8.63
CA ALA A 123 6.36 -6.87 8.87
C ALA A 123 6.63 -6.54 10.34
N ARG A 124 5.58 -6.52 11.18
CA ARG A 124 5.66 -6.18 12.61
C ARG A 124 6.40 -4.87 12.86
N HIS A 125 6.09 -3.88 12.03
CA HIS A 125 6.76 -2.59 12.05
C HIS A 125 6.48 -1.83 13.35
N SER A 126 7.53 -1.18 13.86
CA SER A 126 7.36 -0.12 14.84
C SER A 126 6.55 1.03 14.23
N ARG A 127 5.98 1.87 15.09
CA ARG A 127 5.25 3.07 14.67
C ARG A 127 6.06 3.94 13.69
N GLN A 128 7.36 4.13 13.96
CA GLN A 128 8.25 4.88 13.07
C GLN A 128 8.39 4.20 11.70
N ASN A 129 8.58 2.88 11.66
CA ASN A 129 8.72 2.17 10.39
C ASN A 129 7.43 2.24 9.53
N CYS A 130 6.25 2.18 10.15
CA CYS A 130 4.98 2.42 9.46
C CYS A 130 4.93 3.83 8.85
N ILE A 131 5.42 4.86 9.55
CA ILE A 131 5.51 6.24 9.04
C ILE A 131 6.45 6.32 7.84
N LEU A 132 7.65 5.74 7.92
CA LEU A 132 8.64 5.81 6.83
C LEU A 132 8.10 5.23 5.51
N GLY A 133 7.42 4.08 5.58
CA GLY A 133 6.84 3.41 4.42
C GLY A 133 5.63 4.17 3.86
N MET A 134 4.65 4.50 4.71
CA MET A 134 3.45 5.20 4.26
C MET A 134 3.76 6.61 3.74
N GLU A 135 4.62 7.37 4.43
CA GLU A 135 5.06 8.68 3.93
C GLU A 135 5.85 8.54 2.63
N GLY A 136 6.67 7.49 2.49
CA GLY A 136 7.38 7.18 1.26
C GLY A 136 6.43 7.06 0.06
N ILE A 137 5.35 6.28 0.22
CA ILE A 137 4.32 6.13 -0.82
C ILE A 137 3.62 7.46 -1.12
N ILE A 138 3.04 8.10 -0.10
CA ILE A 138 2.21 9.29 -0.28
C ILE A 138 3.01 10.46 -0.86
N ARG A 139 4.19 10.74 -0.29
CA ARG A 139 5.01 11.87 -0.71
C ARG A 139 5.60 11.62 -2.11
N GLN A 140 6.06 10.40 -2.40
CA GLN A 140 6.56 10.08 -3.74
C GLN A 140 5.47 10.24 -4.80
N THR A 141 4.24 9.77 -4.57
CA THR A 141 3.13 9.98 -5.51
C THR A 141 2.83 11.47 -5.66
N LYS A 142 2.72 12.25 -4.58
CA LYS A 142 2.41 13.68 -4.69
C LYS A 142 3.51 14.50 -5.37
N MET A 143 4.78 14.11 -5.24
CA MET A 143 5.89 14.75 -5.95
C MET A 143 5.89 14.44 -7.45
N LYS A 144 5.62 13.18 -7.83
CA LYS A 144 5.77 12.71 -9.22
C LYS A 144 4.45 12.74 -10.02
N GLN A 145 3.32 12.74 -9.34
CA GLN A 145 1.96 12.73 -9.89
C GLN A 145 1.08 13.71 -9.09
N PRO A 146 1.35 15.03 -9.15
CA PRO A 146 0.70 16.03 -8.30
C PRO A 146 -0.82 16.12 -8.47
N GLU A 147 -1.33 15.70 -9.63
CA GLU A 147 -2.77 15.64 -9.91
C GLU A 147 -3.44 14.35 -9.42
N CYS A 148 -2.67 13.34 -9.01
CA CYS A 148 -3.21 12.05 -8.57
C CYS A 148 -3.94 12.20 -7.23
N ASP A 149 -5.20 11.78 -7.23
CA ASP A 149 -6.00 11.67 -6.03
C ASP A 149 -5.70 10.36 -5.29
N LEU A 150 -5.73 10.40 -3.96
CA LEU A 150 -5.31 9.29 -3.10
C LEU A 150 -6.40 8.94 -2.10
N VAL A 151 -6.65 7.65 -1.91
CA VAL A 151 -7.51 7.13 -0.84
C VAL A 151 -6.79 5.97 -0.14
N VAL A 152 -6.78 6.00 1.19
CA VAL A 152 -6.20 4.91 2.00
C VAL A 152 -7.28 4.19 2.78
N THR A 153 -7.28 2.86 2.74
CA THR A 153 -8.26 2.03 3.46
C THR A 153 -7.57 1.19 4.51
N HIS A 154 -8.01 1.32 5.77
CA HIS A 154 -7.47 0.58 6.90
C HIS A 154 -8.27 -0.71 7.14
N PHE A 155 -7.77 -1.82 6.60
CA PHE A 155 -8.30 -3.16 6.87
C PHE A 155 -7.94 -3.66 8.29
N VAL A 156 -8.50 -4.81 8.66
CA VAL A 156 -8.41 -5.37 10.02
C VAL A 156 -7.98 -6.84 10.03
N ASN A 157 -7.15 -7.19 11.00
CA ASN A 157 -6.84 -8.57 11.39
C ASN A 157 -7.40 -8.86 12.80
N PRO A 158 -7.42 -10.13 13.28
CA PRO A 158 -7.99 -10.45 14.60
C PRO A 158 -7.37 -9.69 15.77
N ASN A 159 -6.07 -9.42 15.75
CA ASN A 159 -5.39 -8.68 16.82
C ASN A 159 -5.80 -7.20 16.82
N MET A 160 -5.83 -6.57 15.64
CA MET A 160 -6.31 -5.20 15.45
C MET A 160 -7.78 -5.06 15.86
N LEU A 161 -8.63 -6.04 15.51
CA LEU A 161 -10.04 -6.05 15.91
C LEU A 161 -10.19 -6.03 17.43
N LYS A 162 -9.45 -6.90 18.14
CA LYS A 162 -9.44 -6.93 19.61
C LYS A 162 -9.01 -5.59 20.21
N GLN A 163 -7.96 -4.97 19.66
CA GLN A 163 -7.52 -3.65 20.11
C GLN A 163 -8.63 -2.61 19.96
N ILE A 164 -9.27 -2.55 18.79
CA ILE A 164 -10.36 -1.60 18.51
C ILE A 164 -11.55 -1.84 19.44
N GLN A 165 -11.96 -3.09 19.65
CA GLN A 165 -13.04 -3.44 20.58
C GLN A 165 -12.72 -3.07 22.04
N SER A 166 -11.44 -3.00 22.40
CA SER A 166 -10.97 -2.48 23.69
C SER A 166 -10.75 -0.96 23.74
N GLY A 167 -11.19 -0.23 22.71
CA GLY A 167 -11.05 1.23 22.62
C GLY A 167 -9.66 1.72 22.19
N LYS A 168 -8.79 0.84 21.69
CA LYS A 168 -7.42 1.17 21.26
C LYS A 168 -7.32 1.22 19.74
N THR A 169 -6.65 2.23 19.20
CA THR A 169 -6.32 2.28 17.78
C THR A 169 -5.06 1.46 17.51
N PRO A 170 -5.06 0.52 16.54
CA PRO A 170 -3.87 -0.23 16.18
C PRO A 170 -2.71 0.66 15.74
N GLN A 171 -1.49 0.32 16.17
CA GLN A 171 -0.29 1.12 15.94
C GLN A 171 -0.05 1.45 14.45
N SER A 172 -0.28 0.48 13.55
CA SER A 172 -0.11 0.71 12.11
C SER A 172 -1.10 1.73 11.56
N ILE A 173 -2.37 1.65 11.97
CA ILE A 173 -3.40 2.64 11.60
C ILE A 173 -3.03 4.02 12.17
N GLU A 174 -2.65 4.10 13.43
CA GLU A 174 -2.28 5.36 14.08
C GLU A 174 -1.09 6.05 13.37
N ALA A 175 -0.07 5.26 13.00
CA ALA A 175 1.09 5.72 12.24
C ALA A 175 0.72 6.20 10.84
N HIS A 176 -0.10 5.42 10.11
CA HIS A 176 -0.55 5.80 8.78
C HIS A 176 -1.38 7.08 8.84
N GLU A 177 -2.32 7.19 9.77
CA GLU A 177 -3.16 8.38 9.95
C GLU A 177 -2.36 9.64 10.29
N LYS A 178 -1.24 9.52 11.02
CA LYS A 178 -0.32 10.64 11.20
C LYS A 178 0.21 11.16 9.86
N VAL A 179 0.58 10.26 8.94
CA VAL A 179 0.97 10.63 7.56
C VAL A 179 -0.20 11.24 6.82
N LEU A 180 -1.36 10.59 6.80
CA LEU A 180 -2.49 11.04 5.99
C LEU A 180 -3.03 12.40 6.44
N LYS A 181 -3.00 12.71 7.73
CA LYS A 181 -3.31 14.05 8.24
C LYS A 181 -2.31 15.10 7.74
N HIS A 182 -1.00 14.81 7.78
CA HIS A 182 0.04 15.73 7.32
C HIS A 182 -0.09 16.08 5.83
N TYR A 183 -0.52 15.13 4.99
CA TYR A 183 -0.68 15.32 3.54
C TYR A 183 -2.13 15.56 3.09
N ASN A 184 -3.08 15.73 4.01
CA ASN A 184 -4.52 15.90 3.73
C ASN A 184 -5.10 14.80 2.82
N ILE A 185 -4.78 13.54 3.12
CA ILE A 185 -5.27 12.37 2.38
C ILE A 185 -6.48 11.78 3.08
N SER A 186 -7.56 11.59 2.33
CA SER A 186 -8.79 10.99 2.86
C SER A 186 -8.58 9.50 3.13
N SER A 187 -9.18 9.00 4.22
CA SER A 187 -9.03 7.60 4.62
C SER A 187 -10.32 6.95 5.10
N ILE A 188 -10.35 5.62 4.98
CA ILE A 188 -11.46 4.76 5.36
C ILE A 188 -11.04 3.87 6.53
N PHE A 189 -11.75 3.94 7.65
CA PHE A 189 -11.55 3.09 8.82
C PHE A 189 -12.46 1.86 8.75
N LEU A 190 -12.27 1.03 7.73
CA LEU A 190 -12.97 -0.25 7.61
C LEU A 190 -12.80 -1.11 8.87
N ALA A 191 -11.62 -1.05 9.49
CA ALA A 191 -11.34 -1.77 10.73
C ALA A 191 -12.28 -1.40 11.88
N ARG A 192 -12.64 -0.12 12.01
CA ARG A 192 -13.57 0.36 13.03
C ARG A 192 -15.01 0.08 12.62
N GLU A 193 -15.37 0.26 11.35
CA GLU A 193 -16.69 -0.11 10.82
C GLU A 193 -17.02 -1.58 11.11
N VAL A 194 -16.07 -2.50 10.87
CA VAL A 194 -16.25 -3.92 11.18
C VAL A 194 -16.44 -4.15 12.68
N ALA A 195 -15.68 -3.46 13.54
CA ALA A 195 -15.84 -3.56 14.98
C ALA A 195 -17.20 -3.04 15.45
N ASP A 196 -17.65 -1.92 14.90
CA ASP A 196 -18.94 -1.29 15.21
C ASP A 196 -20.10 -2.19 14.80
N GLN A 197 -20.08 -2.72 13.58
CA GLN A 197 -21.13 -3.64 13.11
C GLN A 197 -21.15 -4.97 13.88
N ILE A 198 -19.98 -5.48 14.31
CA ILE A 198 -19.92 -6.65 15.21
C ILE A 198 -20.51 -6.31 16.58
N LYS A 199 -20.18 -5.15 17.15
CA LYS A 199 -20.73 -4.70 18.43
C LYS A 199 -22.25 -4.50 18.37
N ALA A 200 -22.76 -4.01 17.24
CA ALA A 200 -24.18 -3.81 16.99
C ALA A 200 -24.94 -5.11 16.63
N GLY A 201 -24.24 -6.25 16.46
CA GLY A 201 -24.84 -7.54 16.11
C GLY A 201 -25.24 -7.70 14.63
N SER A 202 -24.99 -6.70 13.77
CA SER A 202 -25.34 -6.74 12.34
C SER A 202 -24.31 -7.51 11.48
N LEU A 203 -23.12 -7.76 12.03
CA LEU A 203 -22.04 -8.51 11.40
C LEU A 203 -21.41 -9.51 12.38
N THR A 204 -20.90 -10.63 11.86
CA THR A 204 -20.03 -11.54 12.63
C THR A 204 -18.67 -11.63 11.94
N TRP A 205 -17.60 -11.93 12.69
CA TRP A 205 -16.26 -12.11 12.11
C TRP A 205 -16.24 -13.19 11.02
N THR A 206 -16.99 -14.28 11.22
CA THR A 206 -17.14 -15.37 10.24
C THR A 206 -17.81 -14.89 8.95
N LYS A 207 -18.84 -14.03 9.05
CA LYS A 207 -19.53 -13.44 7.90
C LYS A 207 -18.63 -12.42 7.17
N TYR A 208 -17.88 -11.62 7.93
CA TYR A 208 -16.86 -10.72 7.36
C TYR A 208 -15.80 -11.51 6.58
N GLY A 209 -15.33 -12.63 7.12
CA GLY A 209 -14.52 -13.64 6.43
C GLY A 209 -13.08 -13.77 6.89
N GLY A 210 -12.61 -12.95 7.82
CA GLY A 210 -11.24 -12.98 8.33
C GLY A 210 -10.36 -11.83 7.82
N THR A 211 -9.06 -11.91 8.06
CA THR A 211 -8.07 -10.93 7.56
C THR A 211 -8.15 -10.77 6.03
N HIS A 212 -8.43 -11.86 5.31
CA HIS A 212 -8.80 -11.87 3.90
C HIS A 212 -10.32 -11.93 3.80
N PRO A 213 -11.02 -10.80 3.63
CA PRO A 213 -12.46 -10.78 3.81
C PRO A 213 -13.16 -11.61 2.74
N LYS A 214 -14.32 -12.17 3.07
CA LYS A 214 -15.25 -12.82 2.13
C LYS A 214 -16.00 -11.75 1.32
N PRO A 215 -16.85 -12.13 0.34
CA PRO A 215 -17.59 -11.14 -0.44
C PRO A 215 -18.32 -10.09 0.40
N ALA A 216 -18.97 -10.48 1.50
CA ALA A 216 -19.65 -9.54 2.40
C ALA A 216 -18.69 -8.50 3.02
N GLY A 217 -17.52 -8.91 3.52
CA GLY A 217 -16.54 -7.98 4.09
C GLY A 217 -15.91 -7.05 3.05
N ASN A 218 -15.67 -7.54 1.83
CA ASN A 218 -15.20 -6.70 0.73
C ASN A 218 -16.28 -5.70 0.26
N THR A 219 -17.56 -6.07 0.33
CA THR A 219 -18.67 -5.15 0.04
C THR A 219 -18.66 -3.97 0.99
N ILE A 220 -18.45 -4.17 2.30
CA ILE A 220 -18.36 -3.07 3.28
C ILE A 220 -17.24 -2.09 2.90
N ALA A 221 -16.04 -2.62 2.55
CA ALA A 221 -14.93 -1.80 2.09
C ALA A 221 -15.30 -0.97 0.84
N LYS A 222 -15.98 -1.60 -0.12
CA LYS A 222 -16.44 -0.93 -1.34
C LYS A 222 -17.48 0.15 -1.04
N GLU A 223 -18.47 -0.10 -0.18
CA GLU A 223 -19.50 0.90 0.16
C GLU A 223 -18.90 2.12 0.84
N LEU A 224 -18.02 1.95 1.85
CA LEU A 224 -17.37 3.10 2.49
C LEU A 224 -16.54 3.94 1.50
N ILE A 225 -15.84 3.29 0.56
CA ILE A 225 -15.12 3.98 -0.51
C ILE A 225 -16.10 4.72 -1.43
N ALA A 226 -17.20 4.08 -1.83
CA ALA A 226 -18.23 4.69 -2.66
C ALA A 226 -18.87 5.90 -1.96
N ASP A 227 -19.13 5.82 -0.67
CA ASP A 227 -19.71 6.90 0.13
C ASP A 227 -18.77 8.11 0.21
N LEU A 228 -17.48 7.88 0.47
CA LEU A 228 -16.45 8.94 0.44
C LEU A 228 -16.43 9.67 -0.92
N LEU A 229 -16.41 8.89 -2.00
CA LEU A 229 -16.33 9.43 -3.35
C LEU A 229 -17.64 10.13 -3.75
N ASN A 230 -18.80 9.56 -3.42
CA ASN A 230 -20.12 10.15 -3.65
C ASN A 230 -20.29 11.47 -2.91
N HIS A 231 -19.90 11.52 -1.63
CA HIS A 231 -19.93 12.75 -0.85
C HIS A 231 -19.11 13.85 -1.53
N THR A 232 -17.92 13.50 -2.02
CA THR A 232 -17.07 14.46 -2.75
C THR A 232 -17.69 14.87 -4.09
N TRP A 233 -18.41 13.98 -4.75
CA TRP A 233 -18.93 14.16 -6.11
C TRP A 233 -20.44 14.43 -6.17
N THR A 234 -21.05 14.86 -5.07
CA THR A 234 -22.51 15.03 -4.97
C THR A 234 -23.04 16.14 -5.89
N LYS A 235 -22.33 17.27 -5.96
CA LYS A 235 -22.73 18.41 -6.79
C LYS A 235 -22.36 18.20 -8.26
N PRO A 236 -23.11 18.72 -9.25
CA PRO A 236 -22.69 18.70 -10.65
C PRO A 236 -21.29 19.29 -10.84
N LEU A 237 -20.50 18.71 -11.75
CA LEU A 237 -19.18 19.24 -12.07
C LEU A 237 -19.33 20.50 -12.94
N PRO A 238 -18.72 21.65 -12.57
CA PRO A 238 -18.76 22.83 -13.43
C PRO A 238 -18.12 22.55 -14.81
N ASN A 239 -18.73 23.05 -15.89
CA ASN A 239 -18.26 22.82 -17.27
C ASN A 239 -16.77 23.20 -17.49
N LYS A 240 -16.26 24.19 -16.76
CA LYS A 240 -14.87 24.66 -16.83
C LYS A 240 -14.03 24.26 -15.60
N ALA A 241 -14.42 23.22 -14.87
CA ALA A 241 -13.66 22.73 -13.74
C ALA A 241 -12.25 22.33 -14.19
N LYS A 242 -11.23 22.74 -13.43
CA LYS A 242 -9.82 22.45 -13.70
C LYS A 242 -9.26 21.59 -12.57
N LYS A 243 -8.37 20.67 -12.93
CA LYS A 243 -7.59 19.92 -11.93
C LYS A 243 -6.80 20.92 -11.08
N ASN A 244 -6.70 20.63 -9.80
CA ASN A 244 -6.00 21.45 -8.83
C ASN A 244 -4.83 20.66 -8.24
N ILE A 245 -3.64 21.25 -8.28
CA ILE A 245 -2.45 20.70 -7.62
C ILE A 245 -2.43 21.23 -6.19
N ARG A 246 -2.55 20.32 -5.23
CA ARG A 246 -2.47 20.68 -3.81
C ARG A 246 -1.00 20.81 -3.40
N PRO A 247 -0.63 21.85 -2.63
CA PRO A 247 0.72 21.98 -2.12
C PRO A 247 1.05 20.80 -1.21
N ILE A 248 2.26 20.28 -1.35
CA ILE A 248 2.81 19.29 -0.43
C ILE A 248 3.52 20.01 0.73
N PRO A 249 3.44 19.50 1.97
CA PRO A 249 4.26 20.02 3.07
C PRO A 249 5.73 20.06 2.70
N LYS A 250 6.41 21.19 2.98
CA LYS A 250 7.82 21.40 2.64
C LYS A 250 8.69 20.25 3.18
N ASN A 251 8.52 19.94 4.47
CA ASN A 251 9.28 18.89 5.13
C ASN A 251 8.48 17.59 5.24
N PRO A 252 9.13 16.42 5.07
CA PRO A 252 8.54 15.16 5.50
C PRO A 252 8.40 15.15 7.03
N ILE A 253 7.52 14.30 7.54
CA ILE A 253 7.37 13.99 8.98
C ILE A 253 8.68 13.42 9.51
N HIS A 254 9.36 12.61 8.71
CA HIS A 254 10.65 12.04 9.07
C HIS A 254 11.66 12.19 7.93
N SER A 255 12.87 12.69 8.22
CA SER A 255 13.93 12.91 7.21
C SER A 255 14.42 11.62 6.54
N ALA A 256 14.26 10.48 7.21
CA ALA A 256 14.51 9.14 6.68
C ALA A 256 13.35 8.51 5.87
N SER A 257 12.27 9.26 5.62
CA SER A 257 11.12 8.74 4.85
C SER A 257 11.54 8.20 3.47
N PHE A 258 10.87 7.15 3.00
CA PHE A 258 11.23 6.43 1.78
C PHE A 258 10.71 7.09 0.49
N PHE A 259 10.59 8.42 0.46
CA PHE A 259 10.01 9.14 -0.68
C PHE A 259 10.91 9.17 -1.92
N ASN A 260 12.20 8.84 -1.78
CA ASN A 260 13.14 8.59 -2.87
C ASN A 260 13.37 7.07 -3.10
N GLY A 261 12.57 6.24 -2.45
CA GLY A 261 12.63 4.79 -2.52
C GLY A 261 12.51 4.27 -3.95
N ARG A 262 13.41 3.37 -4.31
CA ARG A 262 13.45 2.64 -5.57
C ARG A 262 14.13 1.27 -5.38
N PHE A 263 13.88 0.36 -6.31
CA PHE A 263 14.70 -0.83 -6.42
C PHE A 263 16.02 -0.54 -7.13
N LEU A 264 17.06 -1.26 -6.72
CA LEU A 264 18.32 -1.38 -7.43
C LEU A 264 18.48 -2.86 -7.81
N SER A 265 18.66 -3.10 -9.11
CA SER A 265 18.71 -4.46 -9.64
C SER A 265 20.02 -5.15 -9.23
N PRO A 266 19.98 -6.41 -8.73
CA PRO A 266 21.19 -7.10 -8.30
C PRO A 266 22.19 -7.42 -9.43
N ASP A 267 21.79 -7.40 -10.70
CA ASP A 267 22.71 -7.56 -11.84
C ASP A 267 23.62 -6.36 -12.08
N LEU A 268 23.34 -5.22 -11.44
CA LEU A 268 24.20 -4.03 -11.44
C LEU A 268 25.24 -4.06 -10.30
N THR A 269 25.37 -5.19 -9.59
CA THR A 269 26.31 -5.35 -8.47
C THR A 269 27.46 -6.27 -8.87
N GLU A 270 28.60 -6.08 -8.21
CA GLU A 270 29.76 -6.95 -8.35
C GLU A 270 29.66 -8.08 -7.32
N TYR A 271 29.90 -9.32 -7.73
CA TYR A 271 29.83 -10.45 -6.81
C TYR A 271 30.72 -11.62 -7.26
N GLY A 272 31.27 -12.33 -6.28
CA GLY A 272 32.12 -13.50 -6.52
C GLY A 272 31.35 -14.73 -7.02
N ASN A 273 32.09 -15.76 -7.45
CA ASN A 273 31.55 -16.99 -8.06
C ASN A 273 30.52 -17.76 -7.21
N ALA A 274 30.49 -17.53 -5.90
CA ALA A 274 29.52 -18.12 -4.98
C ALA A 274 28.12 -17.50 -5.05
N TRP A 275 27.99 -16.32 -5.65
CA TRP A 275 26.72 -15.64 -5.88
C TRP A 275 26.31 -15.79 -7.34
N LYS A 276 25.02 -16.02 -7.57
CA LYS A 276 24.48 -16.24 -8.91
C LYS A 276 23.21 -15.42 -9.10
N TRP A 277 23.14 -14.67 -10.20
CA TRP A 277 21.93 -14.00 -10.67
C TRP A 277 21.15 -14.92 -11.62
N HIS A 278 20.23 -15.71 -11.08
CA HIS A 278 19.52 -16.74 -11.86
C HIS A 278 18.10 -16.98 -11.34
N VAL A 279 17.28 -17.69 -12.12
CA VAL A 279 15.99 -18.20 -11.65
C VAL A 279 16.26 -19.42 -10.75
N PRO A 280 15.89 -19.41 -9.47
CA PRO A 280 16.09 -20.57 -8.59
C PRO A 280 15.32 -21.79 -9.09
N ASN A 281 15.93 -22.97 -8.97
CA ASN A 281 15.22 -24.23 -9.22
C ASN A 281 14.31 -24.53 -8.01
N TRP A 282 13.12 -23.93 -7.99
CA TRP A 282 12.19 -24.04 -6.86
C TRP A 282 11.78 -25.48 -6.53
N LYS A 283 11.86 -26.41 -7.50
CA LYS A 283 11.55 -27.83 -7.27
C LYS A 283 12.57 -28.52 -6.35
N THR A 284 13.80 -28.01 -6.26
CA THR A 284 14.87 -28.60 -5.46
C THR A 284 15.10 -27.86 -4.14
N ILE A 285 14.33 -26.80 -3.87
CA ILE A 285 14.47 -25.97 -2.68
C ILE A 285 13.27 -26.24 -1.75
N PRO A 286 13.49 -26.60 -0.48
CA PRO A 286 12.39 -26.84 0.46
C PRO A 286 11.55 -25.59 0.71
N GLY A 287 10.24 -25.77 0.86
CA GLY A 287 9.28 -24.71 1.14
C GLY A 287 8.45 -24.32 -0.08
N GLY A 288 7.25 -23.80 0.18
CA GLY A 288 6.39 -23.27 -0.87
C GLY A 288 6.96 -21.99 -1.46
N PHE A 289 6.42 -21.59 -2.61
CA PHE A 289 6.79 -20.37 -3.30
C PHE A 289 5.54 -19.77 -3.96
N ARG A 290 5.47 -18.44 -4.07
CA ARG A 290 4.34 -17.76 -4.71
C ARG A 290 4.61 -17.60 -6.21
N ASN A 291 3.71 -18.13 -7.04
CA ASN A 291 3.80 -18.03 -8.51
C ASN A 291 3.92 -16.59 -9.04
N THR A 292 3.54 -15.57 -8.26
CA THR A 292 3.77 -14.14 -8.59
C THR A 292 5.24 -13.82 -8.88
N PHE A 293 6.19 -14.59 -8.33
CA PHE A 293 7.63 -14.39 -8.57
C PHE A 293 8.21 -15.41 -9.56
N ALA A 294 7.39 -16.29 -10.16
CA ALA A 294 7.88 -17.35 -11.04
C ALA A 294 8.61 -16.75 -12.25
N GLY A 295 9.75 -17.36 -12.62
CA GLY A 295 10.59 -16.89 -13.73
C GLY A 295 11.44 -15.65 -13.43
N MET A 296 11.32 -15.04 -12.24
CA MET A 296 12.19 -13.93 -11.86
C MET A 296 13.58 -14.44 -11.48
N LYS A 297 14.62 -13.71 -11.90
CA LYS A 297 15.99 -13.94 -11.42
C LYS A 297 16.13 -13.35 -10.02
N LEU A 298 16.90 -14.04 -9.18
CA LEU A 298 17.27 -13.63 -7.84
C LEU A 298 18.79 -13.75 -7.68
N LEU A 299 19.37 -12.87 -6.87
CA LEU A 299 20.77 -12.98 -6.47
C LEU A 299 20.80 -13.98 -5.31
N CYS A 300 21.37 -15.14 -5.58
CA CYS A 300 21.34 -16.30 -4.70
C CYS A 300 22.74 -16.72 -4.29
N SER A 301 22.90 -17.13 -3.03
CA SER A 301 24.07 -17.86 -2.55
C SER A 301 23.69 -18.74 -1.36
N ASP A 302 24.41 -19.85 -1.21
CA ASP A 302 24.36 -20.74 -0.05
C ASP A 302 25.75 -20.98 0.59
N GLN A 303 26.75 -20.20 0.18
CA GLN A 303 28.13 -20.30 0.64
C GLN A 303 28.54 -19.05 1.44
N SER A 304 29.24 -19.25 2.55
CA SER A 304 29.77 -18.16 3.38
C SER A 304 31.04 -17.54 2.77
N ASN A 305 31.40 -16.34 3.26
CA ASN A 305 32.68 -15.65 3.01
C ASN A 305 32.93 -15.16 1.57
N ASN A 306 31.91 -15.09 0.72
CA ASN A 306 31.97 -14.39 -0.56
C ASN A 306 31.11 -13.13 -0.50
N GLU A 307 31.62 -12.04 -1.07
CA GLU A 307 30.99 -10.73 -0.97
C GLU A 307 30.23 -10.35 -2.26
N VAL A 308 29.18 -9.57 -2.07
CA VAL A 308 28.51 -8.74 -3.07
C VAL A 308 28.88 -7.30 -2.73
N THR A 309 29.39 -6.57 -3.70
CA THR A 309 29.83 -5.17 -3.56
C THR A 309 29.11 -4.28 -4.56
N PHE A 310 28.68 -3.11 -4.09
CA PHE A 310 28.05 -2.10 -4.93
C PHE A 310 28.03 -0.76 -4.21
N GLU A 311 27.77 0.30 -4.99
CA GLU A 311 27.56 1.64 -4.46
C GLU A 311 26.12 2.10 -4.66
N PHE A 312 25.67 3.01 -3.81
CA PHE A 312 24.40 3.70 -4.02
C PHE A 312 24.46 5.13 -3.46
N VAL A 313 23.69 6.03 -4.07
CA VAL A 313 23.42 7.36 -3.53
C VAL A 313 22.07 7.33 -2.81
N GLY A 314 22.07 7.69 -1.54
CA GLY A 314 20.86 7.65 -0.73
C GLY A 314 21.11 7.80 0.78
N ARG A 315 20.07 7.50 1.55
CA ARG A 315 19.95 7.56 3.01
C ARG A 315 19.54 6.21 3.60
N ALA A 316 19.05 5.28 2.78
CA ALA A 316 18.68 3.95 3.21
C ALA A 316 19.07 2.88 2.20
N ILE A 317 19.40 1.70 2.71
CA ILE A 317 19.70 0.48 1.94
C ILE A 317 19.06 -0.73 2.62
N GLY A 318 18.56 -1.65 1.82
CA GLY A 318 18.01 -2.93 2.24
C GLY A 318 17.91 -3.90 1.07
N ALA A 319 17.17 -4.98 1.28
CA ALA A 319 16.87 -5.96 0.25
C ALA A 319 15.42 -6.42 0.32
N PHE A 320 14.78 -6.53 -0.85
CA PHE A 320 13.54 -7.28 -1.01
C PHE A 320 13.89 -8.73 -1.32
N VAL A 321 13.59 -9.63 -0.38
CA VAL A 321 14.05 -11.03 -0.39
C VAL A 321 12.89 -12.01 -0.46
N LEU A 322 13.18 -13.22 -0.93
CA LEU A 322 12.31 -14.39 -0.79
C LEU A 322 12.87 -15.34 0.30
N ALA A 323 12.52 -15.05 1.54
CA ALA A 323 13.07 -15.74 2.72
C ALA A 323 12.39 -17.08 2.96
N GLY A 324 13.05 -18.18 2.58
CA GLY A 324 12.56 -19.55 2.76
C GLY A 324 13.01 -20.24 4.05
N PRO A 325 12.72 -21.54 4.21
CA PRO A 325 13.06 -22.32 5.40
C PRO A 325 14.56 -22.34 5.74
N ASP A 326 15.39 -22.15 4.72
CA ASP A 326 16.85 -22.11 4.77
C ASP A 326 17.42 -20.69 4.78
N ALA A 327 16.58 -19.65 4.90
CA ALA A 327 17.04 -18.25 4.92
C ALA A 327 18.05 -18.03 6.06
N GLY A 328 19.25 -17.61 5.66
CA GLY A 328 20.39 -17.39 6.54
C GLY A 328 20.45 -15.98 7.11
N ILE A 329 21.62 -15.65 7.64
CA ILE A 329 21.98 -14.32 8.14
C ILE A 329 22.93 -13.70 7.10
N VAL A 330 22.64 -12.49 6.68
CA VAL A 330 23.59 -11.68 5.90
C VAL A 330 24.34 -10.75 6.83
N GLU A 331 25.60 -10.51 6.53
CA GLU A 331 26.44 -9.52 7.19
C GLU A 331 26.64 -8.35 6.23
N VAL A 332 26.34 -7.13 6.68
CA VAL A 332 26.41 -5.94 5.84
C VAL A 332 27.36 -4.91 6.46
N SER A 333 28.33 -4.46 5.67
CA SER A 333 29.23 -3.34 5.94
C SER A 333 28.86 -2.18 5.02
N ILE A 334 28.70 -0.98 5.58
CA ILE A 334 28.42 0.26 4.84
C ILE A 334 29.55 1.23 5.15
N ASP A 335 30.13 1.88 4.14
CA ASP A 335 31.25 2.83 4.29
C ASP A 335 32.42 2.26 5.10
N ASN A 336 32.78 1.00 4.82
CA ASN A 336 33.83 0.24 5.53
C ASN A 336 33.66 0.11 7.05
N GLN A 337 32.47 0.38 7.58
CA GLN A 337 32.16 0.14 8.98
C GLN A 337 32.09 -1.37 9.28
N PRO A 338 32.25 -1.79 10.55
CA PRO A 338 32.14 -3.19 10.93
C PRO A 338 30.84 -3.84 10.42
N PHE A 339 30.97 -5.09 9.98
CA PHE A 339 29.85 -5.89 9.51
C PHE A 339 28.77 -6.03 10.60
N LYS A 340 27.51 -5.80 10.22
CA LYS A 340 26.34 -6.03 11.06
C LYS A 340 25.55 -7.22 10.56
N SER A 341 25.26 -8.16 11.45
CA SER A 341 24.45 -9.35 11.14
C SER A 341 22.96 -9.01 11.06
N ILE A 342 22.31 -9.48 10.01
CA ILE A 342 20.89 -9.24 9.72
C ILE A 342 20.24 -10.56 9.36
N ASP A 343 19.25 -10.93 10.15
CA ASP A 343 18.49 -12.16 9.96
C ASP A 343 17.45 -11.97 8.84
N LEU A 344 17.57 -12.74 7.74
CA LEU A 344 16.59 -12.72 6.65
C LEU A 344 15.33 -13.54 6.97
N TYR A 345 15.43 -14.53 7.85
CA TYR A 345 14.37 -15.46 8.17
C TYR A 345 13.20 -14.75 8.84
N HIS A 346 12.00 -15.16 8.46
CA HIS A 346 10.76 -14.66 9.02
C HIS A 346 9.97 -15.80 9.66
N ASN A 347 9.04 -15.50 10.56
CA ASN A 347 8.20 -16.53 11.17
C ASN A 347 7.37 -17.31 10.13
N TYR A 348 7.08 -16.71 8.98
CA TYR A 348 6.42 -17.38 7.85
C TYR A 348 7.38 -18.12 6.91
N SER A 349 8.69 -18.01 7.12
CA SER A 349 9.71 -18.68 6.29
C SER A 349 9.72 -20.20 6.46
N ARG A 350 9.17 -20.73 7.56
CA ARG A 350 9.17 -22.19 7.85
C ARG A 350 8.61 -23.05 6.72
N GLY A 351 7.59 -22.55 6.00
CA GLY A 351 6.93 -23.29 4.93
C GLY A 351 6.86 -22.56 3.60
N LEU A 352 7.45 -21.36 3.49
CA LEU A 352 7.27 -20.49 2.33
C LEU A 352 8.51 -19.63 2.13
N HIS A 353 8.95 -19.47 0.88
CA HIS A 353 9.84 -18.39 0.44
C HIS A 353 9.10 -17.06 0.52
N TYR A 354 9.08 -16.52 1.73
CA TYR A 354 8.23 -15.41 2.11
C TYR A 354 8.79 -14.07 1.58
N PRO A 355 8.03 -13.32 0.76
CA PRO A 355 8.50 -12.05 0.23
C PRO A 355 8.49 -10.98 1.33
N ARG A 356 9.64 -10.38 1.62
CA ARG A 356 9.74 -9.29 2.60
C ARG A 356 10.87 -8.33 2.29
N THR A 357 10.68 -7.07 2.64
CA THR A 357 11.77 -6.09 2.64
C THR A 357 12.49 -6.14 3.99
N VAL A 358 13.82 -6.24 3.96
CA VAL A 358 14.69 -6.22 5.13
C VAL A 358 15.62 -5.02 4.97
N MET A 359 15.45 -4.02 5.84
CA MET A 359 16.30 -2.83 5.82
C MET A 359 17.62 -3.09 6.53
N PHE A 360 18.72 -2.69 5.91
CA PHE A 360 20.07 -2.79 6.48
C PHE A 360 20.45 -1.50 7.22
N ALA A 361 20.08 -0.36 6.66
CA ALA A 361 20.20 0.94 7.29
C ALA A 361 19.11 1.88 6.76
N THR A 362 18.58 2.76 7.61
CA THR A 362 17.49 3.69 7.25
C THR A 362 17.81 5.16 7.50
N ASN A 363 18.90 5.51 8.17
CA ASN A 363 19.22 6.88 8.55
C ASN A 363 20.67 7.27 8.24
N LEU A 364 21.11 7.01 7.01
CA LEU A 364 22.42 7.43 6.52
C LEU A 364 22.38 8.90 6.07
N ALA A 365 23.56 9.53 5.97
CA ALA A 365 23.71 10.82 5.31
C ALA A 365 23.33 10.71 3.83
N HIS A 366 22.81 11.76 3.20
CA HIS A 366 22.52 11.70 1.76
C HIS A 366 23.80 11.93 0.95
N LYS A 367 24.48 10.84 0.59
CA LYS A 367 25.73 10.84 -0.19
C LYS A 367 25.89 9.51 -0.93
N SER A 368 27.00 9.35 -1.65
CA SER A 368 27.42 8.02 -2.13
C SER A 368 27.88 7.16 -0.94
N HIS A 369 27.51 5.88 -0.98
CA HIS A 369 27.83 4.87 0.01
C HIS A 369 28.33 3.61 -0.67
N SER A 370 29.36 2.99 -0.08
CA SER A 370 29.82 1.66 -0.49
C SER A 370 29.19 0.58 0.39
N VAL A 371 28.74 -0.51 -0.21
CA VAL A 371 28.14 -1.66 0.47
C VAL A 371 28.97 -2.89 0.21
N ARG A 372 29.26 -3.64 1.28
CA ARG A 372 29.76 -5.02 1.21
C ARG A 372 28.79 -5.93 1.94
N LEU A 373 28.26 -6.91 1.25
CA LEU A 373 27.31 -7.88 1.79
C LEU A 373 27.88 -9.28 1.65
N ARG A 374 27.79 -10.10 2.70
CA ARG A 374 28.18 -11.51 2.65
C ARG A 374 27.23 -12.38 3.45
N LEU A 375 27.26 -13.67 3.20
CA LEU A 375 26.49 -14.63 4.00
C LEU A 375 27.31 -15.07 5.21
N ALA A 376 26.72 -14.98 6.41
CA ALA A 376 27.35 -15.46 7.64
C ALA A 376 27.50 -16.98 7.60
N LYS A 377 28.55 -17.49 8.26
CA LYS A 377 28.68 -18.94 8.49
C LYS A 377 27.51 -19.41 9.38
N PRO A 378 26.76 -20.45 8.99
CA PRO A 378 25.68 -20.99 9.82
C PRO A 378 26.24 -21.44 11.18
N LYS A 379 25.51 -21.16 12.27
CA LYS A 379 25.81 -21.72 13.59
C LYS A 379 25.45 -23.21 13.59
N ASP A 380 26.18 -24.03 14.35
CA ASP A 380 25.95 -25.48 14.43
C ASP A 380 24.52 -25.83 14.85
N THR A 381 23.93 -25.02 15.73
CA THR A 381 22.54 -25.18 16.20
C THR A 381 21.48 -24.91 15.13
N ASN A 382 21.84 -24.33 13.98
CA ASN A 382 20.94 -23.96 12.88
C ASN A 382 21.62 -24.12 11.51
N SER A 383 22.32 -25.23 11.29
CA SER A 383 23.12 -25.50 10.07
C SER A 383 22.34 -25.42 8.74
N LYS A 384 21.01 -25.55 8.78
CA LYS A 384 20.12 -25.42 7.62
C LYS A 384 19.89 -23.98 7.16
N ARG A 385 20.13 -22.98 8.02
CA ARG A 385 19.91 -21.55 7.75
C ARG A 385 21.12 -20.95 7.05
N ARG A 386 21.22 -21.21 5.75
CA ARG A 386 22.44 -20.97 4.97
C ARG A 386 22.24 -20.29 3.63
N ALA A 387 21.05 -19.76 3.30
CA ALA A 387 20.78 -19.21 1.97
C ALA A 387 20.34 -17.74 2.00
N ALA A 388 20.77 -16.97 1.01
CA ALA A 388 20.19 -15.68 0.65
C ALA A 388 19.56 -15.75 -0.74
N ARG A 389 18.39 -15.13 -0.91
CA ARG A 389 17.68 -15.03 -2.18
C ARG A 389 17.11 -13.62 -2.30
N ILE A 390 17.88 -12.73 -2.90
CA ILE A 390 17.58 -11.31 -3.02
C ILE A 390 16.93 -11.06 -4.37
N LEU A 391 15.70 -10.56 -4.37
CA LEU A 391 14.97 -10.22 -5.59
C LEU A 391 15.42 -8.85 -6.11
N GLN A 392 15.53 -7.87 -5.22
CA GLN A 392 15.97 -6.50 -5.50
C GLN A 392 16.69 -5.94 -4.28
N PHE A 393 17.66 -5.05 -4.47
CA PHE A 393 18.09 -4.15 -3.40
C PHE A 393 17.11 -2.98 -3.30
N THR A 394 16.95 -2.41 -2.11
CA THR A 394 16.06 -1.25 -1.87
C THR A 394 16.90 -0.06 -1.45
N VAL A 395 16.89 1.02 -2.24
CA VAL A 395 17.66 2.25 -1.96
C VAL A 395 16.72 3.45 -1.87
N ASN A 396 17.02 4.40 -0.98
CA ASN A 396 16.25 5.64 -0.80
C ASN A 396 17.15 6.84 -0.89
#